data_AF-H2ZEE3-F1
#
_entry.id   AF-H2ZEE3-F1
#
_cell.length_a   1.000
_cell.length_b   1.000
_cell.length_c   1.000
_cell.angle_alpha   90.00
_cell.angle_beta   90.00
_cell.angle_gamma   90.00
#
_symmetry.space_group_name_H-M   'P 1'
#
loop_
_entity.id
_entity.type
_entity.pdbx_description
1 polymer ?
#
loop_
_entity_poly.entity_id
_entity_poly.type
_entity_poly.pdbx_seq_one_letter_code
_entity_poly.pdbx_strand_id
1 'polypeptide(L)'
;MTPPSSPVESANHLTPTTPTNADFNSLSEAPPVSQGSQENLPPQSPLSTKSSATEESHSTRMSIGDSQSELNSQIAPQILEPVTIPYLSSLVLRKELESLLENEGTKVLTDPGFVDNHPILYWNLVWYFRRLNLHTNLYKILLRSQLVQQNCKVIPSKKDNVVIHLMWDNLKLHMVGEKPPLYCAWHQIMTQGPSEEFATYSQSFLNDIKDSIMQDDVLGPLVAVLNELNAQRGIRRSAYREILYLIIVALGKSSIDIIAFDREYRRAFDLLSPSERALTRKCDRPPSDHAVDCREIFGELDLYK
;
A
#
# COMPACT_ATOMS: atom_id res chain seq x y z
N MET A 1 -2.63 -76.82 -30.11
CA MET A 1 -4.06 -77.12 -30.33
C MET A 1 -4.86 -76.23 -29.39
N THR A 2 -5.63 -75.30 -29.93
CA THR A 2 -6.87 -74.74 -29.33
C THR A 2 -7.98 -75.81 -29.39
N PRO A 3 -9.23 -75.64 -28.86
CA PRO A 3 -9.94 -74.41 -28.41
C PRO A 3 -10.65 -74.64 -27.03
N PRO A 4 -11.77 -74.00 -26.62
CA PRO A 4 -12.47 -72.75 -27.03
C PRO A 4 -12.42 -71.68 -25.89
N SER A 5 -13.22 -70.61 -25.72
CA SER A 5 -14.48 -70.09 -26.31
C SER A 5 -14.51 -68.54 -26.37
N SER A 6 -15.58 -67.98 -26.94
CA SER A 6 -15.97 -66.54 -27.00
C SER A 6 -17.31 -66.33 -26.23
N PRO A 7 -18.06 -65.19 -26.24
CA PRO A 7 -17.91 -63.95 -27.04
C PRO A 7 -18.15 -62.60 -26.30
N VAL A 8 -18.14 -61.53 -27.11
CA VAL A 8 -18.47 -60.12 -26.81
C VAL A 8 -19.99 -59.87 -26.87
N GLU A 9 -20.53 -58.95 -26.09
CA GLU A 9 -21.82 -58.30 -26.40
C GLU A 9 -21.87 -56.82 -25.93
N SER A 10 -22.71 -56.02 -26.60
CA SER A 10 -22.75 -54.55 -26.53
C SER A 10 -24.05 -54.03 -25.90
N ALA A 11 -24.02 -52.95 -25.11
CA ALA A 11 -25.23 -52.17 -24.82
C ALA A 11 -24.99 -50.71 -24.37
N ASN A 12 -25.39 -49.78 -25.25
CA ASN A 12 -26.17 -48.56 -25.00
C ASN A 12 -25.80 -47.55 -23.89
N HIS A 13 -25.50 -46.33 -24.35
CA HIS A 13 -25.70 -45.08 -23.62
C HIS A 13 -27.14 -44.95 -23.07
N LEU A 14 -27.27 -44.47 -21.83
CA LEU A 14 -28.49 -43.86 -21.30
C LEU A 14 -28.12 -42.66 -20.42
N THR A 15 -28.69 -41.50 -20.75
CA THR A 15 -28.65 -40.27 -19.96
C THR A 15 -29.92 -40.12 -19.12
N PRO A 16 -29.85 -39.38 -18.00
CA PRO A 16 -30.99 -38.63 -17.47
C PRO A 16 -30.60 -37.15 -17.29
N THR A 17 -31.06 -36.22 -18.14
CA THR A 17 -32.34 -35.48 -18.04
C THR A 17 -32.52 -34.66 -16.76
N THR A 18 -32.34 -33.35 -16.89
CA THR A 18 -32.85 -32.29 -16.00
C THR A 18 -34.37 -32.26 -15.93
N PRO A 19 -34.93 -31.62 -14.89
CA PRO A 19 -36.14 -30.82 -15.01
C PRO A 19 -35.84 -29.31 -14.87
N THR A 20 -36.55 -28.52 -15.68
CA THR A 20 -36.49 -27.05 -15.74
C THR A 20 -37.74 -26.44 -15.06
N ASN A 21 -37.77 -25.12 -14.93
CA ASN A 21 -38.92 -24.25 -14.61
C ASN A 21 -39.25 -24.09 -13.11
N ALA A 22 -39.82 -22.96 -12.65
CA ALA A 22 -39.81 -21.58 -13.15
C ALA A 22 -40.40 -20.68 -12.03
N ASP A 23 -40.23 -19.36 -12.18
CA ASP A 23 -41.07 -18.27 -11.65
C ASP A 23 -41.56 -18.28 -10.19
N PHE A 24 -41.12 -17.29 -9.41
CA PHE A 24 -42.06 -16.52 -8.57
C PHE A 24 -41.61 -15.06 -8.34
N ASN A 25 -42.09 -14.21 -9.25
CA ASN A 25 -42.44 -12.78 -9.13
C ASN A 25 -41.68 -11.82 -8.20
N SER A 26 -41.16 -10.77 -8.85
CA SER A 26 -41.14 -9.39 -8.34
C SER A 26 -42.53 -8.92 -7.89
N LEU A 27 -42.60 -8.09 -6.85
CA LEU A 27 -43.69 -7.14 -6.62
C LEU A 27 -43.20 -5.95 -5.80
N SER A 28 -43.56 -4.75 -6.24
CA SER A 28 -43.28 -3.46 -5.61
C SER A 28 -44.59 -2.73 -5.40
N GLU A 29 -44.89 -2.26 -4.18
CA GLU A 29 -45.65 -1.02 -3.90
C GLU A 29 -45.78 -0.74 -2.39
N ALA A 30 -46.11 0.51 -2.05
CA ALA A 30 -46.31 1.07 -0.71
C ALA A 30 -47.17 2.36 -0.85
N PRO A 31 -47.54 3.12 0.21
CA PRO A 31 -47.74 2.86 1.65
C PRO A 31 -49.23 3.19 2.04
N PRO A 32 -49.65 3.59 3.28
CA PRO A 32 -49.34 4.93 3.88
C PRO A 32 -49.35 5.11 5.44
N VAL A 33 -48.74 6.22 5.94
CA VAL A 33 -49.17 7.09 7.10
C VAL A 33 -49.09 6.52 8.56
N SER A 34 -48.65 7.22 9.63
CA SER A 34 -48.01 8.55 9.84
C SER A 34 -47.52 8.78 11.31
N GLN A 35 -46.82 9.91 11.55
CA GLN A 35 -46.41 10.56 12.84
C GLN A 35 -45.24 9.85 13.57
N GLY A 36 -44.15 10.47 14.07
CA GLY A 36 -43.63 11.86 14.16
C GLY A 36 -42.42 11.86 15.16
N SER A 37 -41.54 12.85 15.33
CA SER A 37 -41.32 14.18 14.69
C SER A 37 -39.92 14.75 15.11
N GLN A 38 -39.52 15.88 14.52
CA GLN A 38 -38.44 16.83 14.92
C GLN A 38 -36.94 16.55 14.60
N GLU A 39 -36.29 17.68 14.26
CA GLU A 39 -34.96 17.88 13.70
C GLU A 39 -33.80 17.69 14.70
N ASN A 40 -32.63 17.27 14.19
CA ASN A 40 -31.41 18.07 14.30
C ASN A 40 -30.27 17.59 13.36
N LEU A 41 -29.42 18.54 12.95
CA LEU A 41 -28.25 18.35 12.08
C LEU A 41 -27.02 17.77 12.86
N PRO A 42 -25.99 17.24 12.17
CA PRO A 42 -25.06 16.28 12.77
C PRO A 42 -23.88 16.92 13.53
N PRO A 43 -23.19 16.16 14.41
CA PRO A 43 -21.88 16.55 14.90
C PRO A 43 -20.83 16.35 13.81
N GLN A 44 -20.46 17.43 13.10
CA GLN A 44 -19.19 17.47 12.37
C GLN A 44 -18.04 17.35 13.36
N SER A 45 -17.15 16.38 13.14
CA SER A 45 -15.87 16.30 13.85
C SER A 45 -14.82 16.99 12.98
N PRO A 46 -14.16 18.07 13.44
CA PRO A 46 -13.18 18.79 12.64
C PRO A 46 -11.93 17.93 12.41
N LEU A 47 -11.29 18.08 11.25
CA LEU A 47 -10.06 17.35 10.91
C LEU A 47 -8.83 17.78 11.76
N SER A 48 -8.99 18.75 12.66
CA SER A 48 -7.96 19.25 13.58
C SER A 48 -8.44 19.29 15.03
N THR A 49 -7.74 18.55 15.90
CA THR A 49 -7.93 18.59 17.36
C THR A 49 -7.28 19.82 17.97
N LYS A 50 -8.05 20.90 18.18
CA LYS A 50 -7.60 22.01 19.02
C LYS A 50 -7.72 21.65 20.50
N SER A 51 -6.61 21.39 21.18
CA SER A 51 -6.53 21.49 22.64
C SER A 51 -5.22 22.14 23.06
N SER A 52 -5.26 23.02 24.06
CA SER A 52 -4.10 23.71 24.61
C SER A 52 -3.86 23.27 26.05
N ALA A 53 -2.69 22.68 26.35
CA ALA A 53 -1.98 22.85 27.62
C ALA A 53 -0.61 22.16 27.59
N THR A 54 0.41 22.94 27.98
CA THR A 54 1.68 22.56 28.65
C THR A 54 2.56 21.41 28.13
N GLU A 55 3.83 21.78 27.95
CA GLU A 55 4.97 21.01 27.50
C GLU A 55 5.27 19.73 28.29
N GLU A 56 5.57 18.64 27.58
CA GLU A 56 6.65 17.73 27.96
C GLU A 56 7.40 17.27 26.70
N SER A 57 8.69 17.60 26.62
CA SER A 57 9.43 17.65 25.36
C SER A 57 10.06 16.32 24.95
N HIS A 58 9.26 15.42 24.37
CA HIS A 58 9.76 14.27 23.62
C HIS A 58 9.58 14.48 22.10
N SER A 59 10.52 15.23 21.51
CA SER A 59 10.59 15.44 20.06
C SER A 59 10.98 14.15 19.32
N THR A 60 9.98 13.33 18.99
CA THR A 60 10.12 12.22 18.05
C THR A 60 10.23 12.79 16.64
N ARG A 61 11.43 13.25 16.28
CA ARG A 61 11.77 13.72 14.94
C ARG A 61 11.66 12.56 13.96
N MET A 62 10.60 12.55 13.16
CA MET A 62 10.47 11.63 12.01
C MET A 62 11.69 11.80 11.11
N SER A 63 12.53 10.76 11.02
CA SER A 63 13.77 10.83 10.25
C SER A 63 13.46 10.66 8.76
N ILE A 64 13.29 11.78 8.06
CA ILE A 64 13.33 11.87 6.59
C ILE A 64 14.75 11.57 6.07
N GLY A 65 15.74 11.40 6.98
CA GLY A 65 17.17 11.36 6.69
C GLY A 65 17.63 10.21 5.78
N ASP A 66 16.99 9.04 5.83
CA ASP A 66 17.45 7.88 5.02
C ASP A 66 17.02 7.99 3.55
N SER A 67 15.84 8.54 3.28
CA SER A 67 15.37 8.73 1.90
C SER A 67 16.18 9.78 1.13
N GLN A 68 16.70 10.82 1.78
CA GLN A 68 17.61 11.80 1.14
C GLN A 68 19.10 11.41 1.24
N SER A 69 19.53 10.60 2.22
CA SER A 69 20.92 10.13 2.27
C SER A 69 21.25 9.18 1.12
N GLU A 70 20.29 8.35 0.67
CA GLU A 70 20.41 7.51 -0.53
C GLU A 70 20.58 8.30 -1.84
N LEU A 71 20.17 9.58 -1.89
CA LEU A 71 20.34 10.46 -3.05
C LEU A 71 21.71 11.15 -3.06
N ASN A 72 22.24 11.48 -1.88
CA ASN A 72 23.54 12.18 -1.74
C ASN A 72 24.75 11.24 -1.81
N SER A 73 24.57 9.92 -1.80
CA SER A 73 25.67 8.97 -1.96
C SER A 73 26.13 8.87 -3.42
N GLN A 74 27.29 9.45 -3.73
CA GLN A 74 27.97 9.32 -5.05
C GLN A 74 28.40 7.89 -5.43
N ILE A 75 28.14 6.91 -4.55
CA ILE A 75 28.10 5.50 -4.92
C ILE A 75 26.67 5.21 -5.34
N ALA A 76 26.38 5.26 -6.64
CA ALA A 76 25.10 4.79 -7.16
C ALA A 76 24.87 3.34 -6.65
N PRO A 77 23.86 3.09 -5.79
CA PRO A 77 23.57 1.73 -5.38
C PRO A 77 23.21 0.96 -6.65
N GLN A 78 23.84 -0.19 -6.88
CA GLN A 78 23.43 -1.07 -7.96
C GLN A 78 22.02 -1.56 -7.63
N ILE A 79 21.02 -0.89 -8.21
CA ILE A 79 19.62 -1.26 -8.06
C ILE A 79 19.48 -2.62 -8.73
N LEU A 80 19.35 -3.67 -7.92
CA LEU A 80 18.97 -5.00 -8.36
C LEU A 80 17.73 -4.89 -9.27
N GLU A 81 17.73 -5.60 -10.40
CA GLU A 81 16.56 -5.64 -11.26
C GLU A 81 15.32 -6.08 -10.46
N PRO A 82 14.17 -5.39 -10.58
CA PRO A 82 12.98 -5.73 -9.80
C PRO A 82 12.49 -7.16 -10.03
N VAL A 83 12.60 -8.01 -9.00
CA VAL A 83 12.09 -9.38 -9.04
C VAL A 83 10.61 -9.42 -8.63
N THR A 84 9.79 -10.11 -9.42
CA THR A 84 8.39 -10.40 -9.05
C THR A 84 8.31 -11.76 -8.35
N ILE A 85 7.80 -11.78 -7.12
CA ILE A 85 7.62 -13.01 -6.34
C ILE A 85 6.13 -13.31 -6.16
N PRO A 86 5.66 -14.55 -6.40
CA PRO A 86 4.29 -14.97 -6.08
C PRO A 86 3.96 -14.82 -4.59
N TYR A 87 2.83 -14.19 -4.28
CA TYR A 87 2.32 -14.10 -2.92
C TYR A 87 1.65 -15.41 -2.50
N LEU A 88 2.01 -15.92 -1.32
CA LEU A 88 1.42 -17.12 -0.74
C LEU A 88 0.36 -16.75 0.32
N SER A 89 -0.79 -17.41 0.27
CA SER A 89 -1.75 -17.37 1.37
C SER A 89 -1.15 -18.03 2.62
N SER A 90 -1.62 -17.65 3.81
CA SER A 90 -1.06 -18.14 5.09
C SER A 90 -1.09 -19.67 5.21
N LEU A 91 -2.11 -20.32 4.65
CA LEU A 91 -2.24 -21.78 4.60
C LEU A 91 -1.21 -22.43 3.68
N VAL A 92 -0.99 -21.87 2.48
CA VAL A 92 0.04 -22.38 1.55
C VAL A 92 1.43 -22.11 2.13
N LEU A 93 1.69 -20.91 2.62
CA LEU A 93 2.95 -20.53 3.26
C LEU A 93 3.31 -21.48 4.41
N ARG A 94 2.34 -21.83 5.25
CA ARG A 94 2.51 -22.81 6.33
C ARG A 94 2.90 -24.18 5.79
N LYS A 95 2.12 -24.71 4.82
CA LYS A 95 2.34 -26.04 4.25
C LYS A 95 3.70 -26.16 3.57
N GLU A 96 4.09 -25.17 2.78
CA GLU A 96 5.39 -25.16 2.09
C GLU A 96 6.55 -25.04 3.09
N LEU A 97 6.39 -24.30 4.19
CA LEU A 97 7.36 -24.26 5.28
C LEU A 97 7.47 -25.59 6.04
N GLU A 98 6.34 -26.23 6.37
CA GLU A 98 6.32 -27.55 7.02
C GLU A 98 7.02 -28.59 6.12
N SER A 99 6.69 -28.63 4.83
CA SER A 99 7.33 -29.49 3.82
C SER A 99 8.84 -29.23 3.70
N LEU A 100 9.28 -27.97 3.67
CA LEU A 100 10.71 -27.65 3.63
C LEU A 100 11.45 -28.21 4.87
N LEU A 101 10.85 -28.06 6.05
CA LEU A 101 11.44 -28.49 7.31
C LEU A 101 11.48 -30.02 7.46
N GLU A 102 10.53 -30.74 6.87
CA GLU A 102 10.53 -32.20 6.80
C GLU A 102 11.63 -32.73 5.86
N ASN A 103 11.86 -32.07 4.72
CA ASN A 103 12.78 -32.55 3.68
C ASN A 103 14.24 -32.08 3.87
N GLU A 104 14.47 -30.81 4.24
CA GLU A 104 15.80 -30.19 4.36
C GLU A 104 16.22 -29.92 5.81
N GLY A 105 15.30 -30.09 6.77
CA GLY A 105 15.54 -29.87 8.19
C GLY A 105 15.61 -28.39 8.59
N THR A 106 15.66 -28.11 9.89
CA THR A 106 15.59 -26.74 10.43
C THR A 106 16.80 -25.85 10.10
N LYS A 107 17.93 -26.43 9.69
CA LYS A 107 19.17 -25.69 9.40
C LYS A 107 19.04 -24.78 8.18
N VAL A 108 18.19 -25.14 7.20
CA VAL A 108 17.93 -24.32 6.00
C VAL A 108 17.51 -22.89 6.36
N LEU A 109 16.72 -22.70 7.43
CA LEU A 109 16.28 -21.39 7.90
C LEU A 109 17.40 -20.50 8.47
N THR A 110 18.66 -20.95 8.44
CA THR A 110 19.85 -20.18 8.85
C THR A 110 20.92 -20.08 7.74
N ASP A 111 20.76 -20.86 6.66
CA ASP A 111 21.65 -20.93 5.52
C ASP A 111 21.41 -19.75 4.56
N PRO A 112 22.45 -18.97 4.19
CA PRO A 112 22.39 -18.00 3.09
C PRO A 112 21.71 -18.52 1.82
N GLY A 113 21.90 -19.80 1.48
CA GLY A 113 21.29 -20.44 0.32
C GLY A 113 19.76 -20.44 0.33
N PHE A 114 19.10 -20.26 1.48
CA PHE A 114 17.64 -20.22 1.57
C PHE A 114 17.01 -19.07 0.76
N VAL A 115 17.71 -17.94 0.62
CA VAL A 115 17.25 -16.78 -0.17
C VAL A 115 17.24 -17.11 -1.66
N ASP A 116 18.26 -17.82 -2.12
CA ASP A 116 18.53 -18.06 -3.55
C ASP A 116 17.85 -19.36 -4.04
N ASN A 117 17.79 -20.41 -3.20
CA ASN A 117 17.20 -21.72 -3.50
C ASN A 117 15.67 -21.74 -3.32
N HIS A 118 15.14 -21.02 -2.32
CA HIS A 118 13.72 -21.01 -1.96
C HIS A 118 13.10 -19.61 -1.96
N PRO A 119 13.30 -18.78 -3.01
CA PRO A 119 13.01 -17.34 -2.99
C PRO A 119 11.53 -17.03 -2.70
N ILE A 120 10.60 -17.82 -3.23
CA ILE A 120 9.16 -17.62 -3.01
C ILE A 120 8.82 -17.74 -1.52
N LEU A 121 9.32 -18.79 -0.87
CA LEU A 121 9.08 -19.04 0.55
C LEU A 121 9.80 -18.00 1.41
N TYR A 122 11.07 -17.70 1.10
CA TYR A 122 11.88 -16.70 1.80
C TYR A 122 11.20 -15.31 1.83
N TRP A 123 10.84 -14.75 0.67
CA TRP A 123 10.28 -13.40 0.60
C TRP A 123 8.88 -13.29 1.21
N ASN A 124 8.06 -14.35 1.13
CA ASN A 124 6.78 -14.38 1.84
C ASN A 124 6.99 -14.42 3.36
N LEU A 125 7.92 -15.21 3.89
CA LEU A 125 8.23 -15.19 5.32
C LEU A 125 8.72 -13.80 5.77
N VAL A 126 9.62 -13.17 5.01
CA VAL A 126 10.09 -11.80 5.29
C VAL A 126 8.90 -10.82 5.37
N TRP A 127 7.96 -10.90 4.42
CA TRP A 127 6.76 -10.06 4.42
C TRP A 127 5.83 -10.31 5.63
N TYR A 128 5.46 -11.57 5.88
CA TYR A 128 4.55 -11.90 7.00
C TYR A 128 5.17 -11.55 8.36
N PHE A 129 6.47 -11.82 8.57
CA PHE A 129 7.14 -11.45 9.82
C PHE A 129 7.20 -9.92 9.99
N ARG A 130 7.43 -9.15 8.91
CA ARG A 130 7.36 -7.68 8.97
C ARG A 130 5.94 -7.18 9.29
N ARG A 131 4.90 -7.73 8.66
CA ARG A 131 3.49 -7.33 8.86
C ARG A 131 2.92 -7.72 10.23
N LEU A 132 3.39 -8.83 10.80
CA LEU A 132 2.99 -9.30 12.13
C LEU A 132 3.93 -8.79 13.25
N ASN A 133 4.87 -7.91 12.93
CA ASN A 133 5.91 -7.39 13.84
C ASN A 133 6.69 -8.49 14.60
N LEU A 134 6.93 -9.63 13.94
CA LEU A 134 7.61 -10.79 14.52
C LEU A 134 9.13 -10.64 14.43
N HIS A 135 9.84 -11.05 15.49
CA HIS A 135 11.29 -11.12 15.47
C HIS A 135 11.78 -12.16 14.45
N THR A 136 12.72 -11.76 13.60
CA THR A 136 13.34 -12.67 12.62
C THR A 136 14.83 -12.40 12.41
N ASN A 137 15.52 -13.49 12.08
CA ASN A 137 16.91 -13.51 11.62
C ASN A 137 17.04 -13.52 10.08
N LEU A 138 15.94 -13.65 9.32
CA LEU A 138 15.96 -13.73 7.85
C LEU A 138 16.77 -12.58 7.20
N TYR A 139 16.66 -11.36 7.73
CA TYR A 139 17.46 -10.20 7.30
C TYR A 139 18.98 -10.45 7.33
N LYS A 140 19.50 -11.18 8.35
CA LYS A 140 20.93 -11.53 8.46
C LYS A 140 21.35 -12.62 7.45
N ILE A 141 20.39 -13.29 6.84
CA ILE A 141 20.59 -14.33 5.82
C ILE A 141 20.66 -13.65 4.45
N LEU A 142 19.78 -12.69 4.16
CA LEU A 142 19.85 -11.82 2.97
C LEU A 142 21.24 -11.20 2.79
N LEU A 143 21.78 -10.58 3.85
CA LEU A 143 23.10 -9.95 3.83
C LEU A 143 24.27 -10.89 3.50
N ARG A 144 24.05 -12.20 3.56
CA ARG A 144 25.03 -13.24 3.24
C ARG A 144 24.68 -14.03 1.98
N SER A 145 23.53 -13.80 1.33
CA SER A 145 23.09 -14.59 0.17
C SER A 145 23.88 -14.26 -1.10
N GLN A 146 23.81 -15.13 -2.11
CA GLN A 146 24.51 -14.91 -3.38
C GLN A 146 23.97 -13.66 -4.08
N LEU A 147 22.65 -13.43 -4.04
CA LEU A 147 22.00 -12.22 -4.54
C LEU A 147 22.66 -10.93 -4.04
N VAL A 148 22.99 -10.82 -2.75
CA VAL A 148 23.66 -9.64 -2.20
C VAL A 148 25.16 -9.66 -2.51
N GLN A 149 25.85 -10.79 -2.32
CA GLN A 149 27.31 -10.87 -2.53
C GLN A 149 27.74 -10.56 -3.97
N GLN A 150 26.93 -10.93 -4.96
CA GLN A 150 27.26 -10.71 -6.38
C GLN A 150 26.99 -9.29 -6.86
N ASN A 151 26.08 -8.55 -6.19
CA ASN A 151 25.56 -7.26 -6.67
C ASN A 151 25.87 -6.08 -5.74
N CYS A 152 26.38 -6.31 -4.52
CA CYS A 152 26.74 -5.25 -3.58
C CYS A 152 28.27 -5.18 -3.37
N LYS A 153 28.90 -4.11 -3.84
CA LYS A 153 30.35 -3.84 -3.67
C LYS A 153 30.77 -3.63 -2.21
N VAL A 154 29.83 -3.22 -1.35
CA VAL A 154 30.02 -3.08 0.09
C VAL A 154 29.11 -4.09 0.76
N ILE A 155 29.68 -5.11 1.41
CA ILE A 155 28.90 -6.14 2.11
C ILE A 155 28.30 -5.50 3.38
N PRO A 156 26.96 -5.37 3.49
CA PRO A 156 26.38 -4.74 4.67
C PRO A 156 26.44 -5.72 5.84
N SER A 157 27.22 -5.39 6.88
CA SER A 157 27.55 -6.33 7.96
C SER A 157 26.53 -6.40 9.11
N LYS A 158 25.62 -5.42 9.21
CA LYS A 158 24.64 -5.31 10.31
C LYS A 158 23.21 -5.51 9.82
N LYS A 159 22.35 -6.11 10.66
CA LYS A 159 20.91 -6.30 10.39
C LYS A 159 20.21 -4.97 10.08
N ASP A 160 20.66 -3.89 10.70
CA ASP A 160 20.12 -2.53 10.57
C ASP A 160 20.30 -1.96 9.15
N ASN A 161 21.12 -2.61 8.31
CA ASN A 161 21.33 -2.26 6.91
C ASN A 161 20.27 -2.85 5.96
N VAL A 162 19.21 -3.49 6.49
CA VAL A 162 18.10 -4.05 5.70
C VAL A 162 16.79 -3.37 6.10
N VAL A 163 16.27 -2.53 5.20
CA VAL A 163 14.97 -1.86 5.37
C VAL A 163 13.96 -2.41 4.37
N ILE A 164 12.71 -2.55 4.79
CA ILE A 164 11.57 -2.90 3.91
C ILE A 164 10.73 -1.64 3.71
N HIS A 165 10.68 -1.16 2.47
CA HIS A 165 9.75 -0.12 2.02
C HIS A 165 8.60 -0.76 1.26
N LEU A 166 7.41 -0.16 1.31
CA LEU A 166 6.37 -0.50 0.34
C LEU A 166 6.78 0.05 -1.03
N MET A 167 6.26 -0.56 -2.10
CA MET A 167 6.44 -0.06 -3.47
C MET A 167 6.10 1.43 -3.61
N TRP A 168 5.11 1.93 -2.87
CA TRP A 168 4.67 3.33 -2.87
C TRP A 168 5.59 4.29 -2.12
N ASP A 169 6.43 3.79 -1.21
CA ASP A 169 7.35 4.60 -0.40
C ASP A 169 8.78 4.55 -1.00
N ASN A 170 9.01 3.70 -2.01
CA ASN A 170 10.28 3.62 -2.73
C ASN A 170 10.46 4.81 -3.70
N LEU A 171 11.06 5.89 -3.22
CA LEU A 171 11.35 7.10 -4.02
C LEU A 171 12.06 6.81 -5.35
N LYS A 172 12.94 5.80 -5.43
CA LYS A 172 13.66 5.46 -6.67
C LYS A 172 12.73 5.01 -7.81
N LEU A 173 11.51 4.55 -7.52
CA LEU A 173 10.48 4.24 -8.53
C LEU A 173 9.66 5.47 -8.93
N HIS A 174 9.56 6.47 -8.04
CA HIS A 174 8.63 7.59 -8.14
C HIS A 174 9.29 8.92 -8.53
N MET A 175 10.63 9.02 -8.38
CA MET A 175 11.45 10.16 -8.84
C MET A 175 11.96 10.03 -10.28
N VAL A 176 11.62 8.94 -10.99
CA VAL A 176 11.96 8.76 -12.41
C VAL A 176 11.06 9.60 -13.34
N GLY A 177 10.00 10.22 -12.80
CA GLY A 177 9.19 11.22 -13.48
C GLY A 177 9.69 12.65 -13.26
N GLU A 178 9.28 13.58 -14.13
CA GLU A 178 9.69 15.00 -14.11
C GLU A 178 9.37 15.75 -12.81
N LYS A 179 8.51 15.21 -11.93
CA LYS A 179 8.11 15.85 -10.67
C LYS A 179 8.20 14.90 -9.47
N PRO A 180 8.72 15.35 -8.31
CA PRO A 180 8.83 14.53 -7.09
C PRO A 180 7.46 14.34 -6.39
N PRO A 181 7.40 13.51 -5.32
CA PRO A 181 6.30 13.51 -4.34
C PRO A 181 6.03 14.88 -3.73
N LEU A 182 4.76 15.23 -3.54
CA LEU A 182 4.35 16.51 -2.95
C LEU A 182 4.96 16.71 -1.54
N TYR A 183 5.04 15.64 -0.75
CA TYR A 183 5.66 15.69 0.57
C TYR A 183 7.18 15.96 0.53
N CYS A 184 7.87 15.46 -0.51
CA CYS A 184 9.28 15.78 -0.75
C CYS A 184 9.45 17.24 -1.17
N ALA A 185 8.61 17.73 -2.08
CA ALA A 185 8.62 19.12 -2.52
C ALA A 185 8.34 20.09 -1.36
N TRP A 186 7.35 19.77 -0.51
CA TRP A 186 7.07 20.51 0.72
C TRP A 186 8.29 20.54 1.64
N HIS A 187 8.88 19.38 1.94
CA HIS A 187 10.06 19.31 2.80
C HIS A 187 11.22 20.14 2.26
N GLN A 188 11.52 20.03 0.96
CA GLN A 188 12.58 20.79 0.31
C GLN A 188 12.34 22.30 0.42
N ILE A 189 11.19 22.78 -0.08
CA ILE A 189 10.85 24.21 -0.13
C ILE A 189 10.84 24.83 1.27
N MET A 190 10.33 24.12 2.28
CA MET A 190 10.18 24.64 3.65
C MET A 190 11.45 24.54 4.51
N THR A 191 12.42 23.67 4.17
CA THR A 191 13.63 23.47 5.02
C THR A 191 14.95 23.87 4.35
N GLN A 192 15.06 23.72 3.03
CA GLN A 192 16.27 24.00 2.25
C GLN A 192 16.06 25.15 1.25
N GLY A 193 14.82 25.56 1.01
CA GLY A 193 14.44 26.55 0.01
C GLY A 193 14.26 25.95 -1.39
N PRO A 194 13.93 26.78 -2.40
CA PRO A 194 13.75 26.33 -3.77
C PRO A 194 15.06 25.75 -4.34
N SER A 195 15.00 24.53 -4.88
CA SER A 195 16.08 23.87 -5.62
C SER A 195 15.60 23.54 -7.02
N GLU A 196 16.42 23.70 -8.06
CA GLU A 196 16.04 23.43 -9.46
C GLU A 196 15.50 22.00 -9.67
N GLU A 197 16.00 21.03 -8.91
CA GLU A 197 15.56 19.62 -8.94
C GLU A 197 14.14 19.40 -8.37
N PHE A 198 13.67 20.29 -7.49
CA PHE A 198 12.38 20.21 -6.80
C PHE A 198 11.45 21.40 -7.09
N ALA A 199 11.85 22.34 -7.96
CA ALA A 199 11.13 23.57 -8.30
C ALA A 199 9.88 23.35 -9.19
N THR A 200 9.37 22.12 -9.25
CA THR A 200 8.28 21.70 -10.15
C THR A 200 6.87 21.93 -9.62
N TYR A 201 6.75 22.41 -8.38
CA TYR A 201 5.51 22.88 -7.75
C TYR A 201 5.73 24.26 -7.14
N SER A 202 4.74 25.15 -7.21
CA SER A 202 4.82 26.43 -6.52
C SER A 202 4.56 26.25 -5.01
N GLN A 203 5.18 27.10 -4.19
CA GLN A 203 4.89 27.15 -2.76
C GLN A 203 3.42 27.50 -2.48
N SER A 204 2.78 28.30 -3.35
CA SER A 204 1.35 28.59 -3.25
C SER A 204 0.52 27.32 -3.37
N PHE A 205 0.69 26.53 -4.44
CA PHE A 205 -0.07 25.29 -4.68
C PHE A 205 -0.01 24.30 -3.50
N LEU A 206 1.18 24.17 -2.89
CA LEU A 206 1.37 23.30 -1.73
C LEU A 206 0.69 23.85 -0.46
N ASN A 207 0.73 25.17 -0.25
CA ASN A 207 -0.01 25.83 0.83
C ASN A 207 -1.52 25.76 0.60
N ASP A 208 -1.99 25.99 -0.63
CA ASP A 208 -3.41 25.94 -1.02
C ASP A 208 -4.00 24.56 -0.68
N ILE A 209 -3.28 23.46 -0.99
CA ILE A 209 -3.68 22.10 -0.58
C ILE A 209 -3.77 21.99 0.94
N LYS A 210 -2.72 22.38 1.68
CA LYS A 210 -2.72 22.31 3.15
C LYS A 210 -3.87 23.12 3.75
N ASP A 211 -4.08 24.34 3.28
CA ASP A 211 -5.01 25.30 3.86
C ASP A 211 -6.47 24.97 3.50
N SER A 212 -6.74 24.37 2.32
CA SER A 212 -8.04 23.73 2.03
C SER A 212 -8.34 22.58 2.98
N ILE A 213 -7.38 21.68 3.22
CA ILE A 213 -7.55 20.54 4.13
C ILE A 213 -7.81 21.02 5.57
N MET A 214 -7.13 22.09 6.00
CA MET A 214 -7.39 22.77 7.29
C MET A 214 -8.76 23.45 7.40
N GLN A 215 -9.49 23.57 6.28
CA GLN A 215 -10.85 24.11 6.17
C GLN A 215 -11.88 23.00 5.86
N ASP A 216 -11.52 21.73 6.12
CA ASP A 216 -12.32 20.53 5.86
C ASP A 216 -12.70 20.34 4.35
N ASP A 217 -11.96 20.96 3.42
CA ASP A 217 -12.08 20.73 1.96
C ASP A 217 -11.01 19.75 1.45
N VAL A 218 -11.43 18.53 1.11
CA VAL A 218 -10.61 17.54 0.40
C VAL A 218 -10.89 17.52 -1.12
N LEU A 219 -12.01 18.09 -1.58
CA LEU A 219 -12.40 18.04 -2.99
C LEU A 219 -11.54 18.97 -3.86
N GLY A 220 -11.31 20.21 -3.43
CA GLY A 220 -10.42 21.15 -4.12
C GLY A 220 -9.02 20.57 -4.30
N PRO A 221 -8.34 20.12 -3.21
CA PRO A 221 -7.07 19.43 -3.28
C PRO A 221 -7.06 18.19 -4.17
N LEU A 222 -8.10 17.34 -4.11
CA LEU A 222 -8.21 16.14 -4.94
C LEU A 222 -8.21 16.50 -6.42
N VAL A 223 -9.03 17.46 -6.84
CA VAL A 223 -9.10 17.92 -8.24
C VAL A 223 -7.78 18.55 -8.68
N ALA A 224 -7.18 19.39 -7.84
CA ALA A 224 -5.89 20.03 -8.12
C ALA A 224 -4.77 18.99 -8.35
N VAL A 225 -4.67 17.99 -7.47
CA VAL A 225 -3.67 16.91 -7.57
C VAL A 225 -3.95 15.96 -8.72
N LEU A 226 -5.22 15.65 -9.05
CA LEU A 226 -5.58 14.81 -10.20
C LEU A 226 -5.16 15.44 -11.54
N ASN A 227 -5.33 16.75 -11.70
CA ASN A 227 -4.88 17.49 -12.90
C ASN A 227 -3.35 17.42 -13.04
N GLU A 228 -2.65 17.70 -11.95
CA GLU A 228 -1.19 17.67 -11.87
C GLU A 228 -0.61 16.27 -12.16
N LEU A 229 -1.17 15.21 -11.56
CA LEU A 229 -0.80 13.82 -11.84
C LEU A 229 -1.21 13.33 -13.24
N ASN A 230 -2.07 14.06 -13.97
CA ASN A 230 -2.47 13.70 -15.33
C ASN A 230 -1.49 14.22 -16.39
N ALA A 231 -0.76 15.31 -16.10
CA ALA A 231 0.31 15.82 -16.96
C ALA A 231 1.56 14.91 -16.95
N GLN A 232 1.76 14.13 -15.87
CA GLN A 232 2.97 13.36 -15.63
C GLN A 232 3.06 12.08 -16.49
N ARG A 233 4.27 11.81 -16.98
CA ARG A 233 4.64 10.57 -17.68
C ARG A 233 5.29 9.57 -16.70
N GLY A 234 5.07 8.27 -16.93
CA GLY A 234 5.67 7.19 -16.13
C GLY A 234 4.70 6.53 -15.13
N ILE A 235 5.25 6.00 -14.03
CA ILE A 235 4.47 5.36 -12.96
C ILE A 235 3.63 6.42 -12.26
N ARG A 236 2.29 6.27 -12.29
CA ARG A 236 1.40 7.23 -11.64
C ARG A 236 1.23 6.92 -10.15
N ARG A 237 1.59 7.93 -9.35
CA ARG A 237 1.38 8.01 -7.91
C ARG A 237 -0.11 8.20 -7.60
N SER A 238 -0.52 7.76 -6.42
CA SER A 238 -1.92 7.82 -5.96
C SER A 238 -2.25 9.22 -5.45
N ALA A 239 -3.29 9.88 -5.98
CA ALA A 239 -3.74 11.19 -5.50
C ALA A 239 -4.05 11.18 -3.98
N TYR A 240 -4.66 10.10 -3.49
CA TYR A 240 -4.88 9.84 -2.06
C TYR A 240 -3.56 9.88 -1.25
N ARG A 241 -2.52 9.18 -1.72
CA ARG A 241 -1.21 9.16 -1.02
C ARG A 241 -0.48 10.48 -1.12
N GLU A 242 -0.51 11.15 -2.26
CA GLU A 242 0.12 12.46 -2.44
C GLU A 242 -0.45 13.49 -1.47
N ILE A 243 -1.78 13.55 -1.33
CA ILE A 243 -2.44 14.45 -0.37
C ILE A 243 -2.15 14.01 1.06
N LEU A 244 -2.39 12.74 1.42
CA LEU A 244 -2.18 12.22 2.78
C LEU A 244 -0.75 12.43 3.28
N TYR A 245 0.25 12.10 2.47
CA TYR A 245 1.65 12.24 2.86
C TYR A 245 2.08 13.71 2.94
N LEU A 246 1.58 14.56 2.03
CA LEU A 246 1.80 16.01 2.11
C LEU A 246 1.27 16.58 3.43
N ILE A 247 0.01 16.28 3.79
CA ILE A 247 -0.58 16.84 5.03
C ILE A 247 0.11 16.30 6.27
N ILE A 248 0.47 15.02 6.34
CA ILE A 248 1.23 14.43 7.47
C ILE A 248 2.57 15.16 7.68
N VAL A 249 3.28 15.50 6.60
CA VAL A 249 4.55 16.23 6.68
C VAL A 249 4.34 17.73 6.96
N ALA A 250 3.25 18.32 6.47
CA ALA A 250 2.94 19.75 6.61
C ALA A 250 2.34 20.14 7.98
N LEU A 251 1.60 19.24 8.62
CA LEU A 251 0.88 19.46 9.88
C LEU A 251 1.43 18.62 11.05
N GLY A 252 2.18 17.56 10.75
CA GLY A 252 2.62 16.55 11.73
C GLY A 252 1.59 15.43 11.91
N LYS A 253 2.06 14.18 12.02
CA LYS A 253 1.21 12.98 12.15
C LYS A 253 0.20 13.04 13.30
N SER A 254 0.57 13.64 14.43
CA SER A 254 -0.29 13.80 15.61
C SER A 254 -1.46 14.78 15.41
N SER A 255 -1.42 15.59 14.35
CA SER A 255 -2.39 16.65 14.08
C SER A 255 -3.53 16.19 13.15
N ILE A 256 -3.51 14.93 12.70
CA ILE A 256 -4.40 14.43 11.65
C ILE A 256 -5.07 13.13 12.09
N ASP A 257 -6.39 13.14 12.14
CA ASP A 257 -7.18 11.91 12.21
C ASP A 257 -7.26 11.27 10.81
N ILE A 258 -6.49 10.19 10.61
CA ILE A 258 -6.44 9.45 9.34
C ILE A 258 -7.80 8.78 9.04
N ILE A 259 -8.59 8.39 10.05
CA ILE A 259 -9.92 7.81 9.85
C ILE A 259 -10.91 8.88 9.36
N ALA A 260 -10.82 10.09 9.91
CA ALA A 260 -11.57 11.24 9.42
C ALA A 260 -11.16 11.62 7.99
N PHE A 261 -9.86 11.66 7.70
CA PHE A 261 -9.35 11.92 6.34
C PHE A 261 -9.83 10.89 5.33
N ASP A 262 -9.77 9.59 5.63
CA ASP A 262 -10.19 8.53 4.70
C ASP A 262 -11.67 8.62 4.34
N ARG A 263 -12.52 8.94 5.33
CA ARG A 263 -13.96 9.19 5.15
C ARG A 263 -14.21 10.39 4.25
N GLU A 264 -13.50 11.48 4.50
CA GLU A 264 -13.69 12.74 3.76
C GLU A 264 -13.11 12.67 2.34
N TYR A 265 -11.96 12.00 2.15
CA TYR A 265 -11.43 11.68 0.83
C TYR A 265 -12.39 10.80 0.02
N ARG A 266 -13.02 9.79 0.64
CA ARG A 266 -14.05 8.98 -0.03
C ARG A 266 -15.23 9.84 -0.48
N ARG A 267 -15.75 10.72 0.40
CA ARG A 267 -16.81 11.68 0.08
C ARG A 267 -16.42 12.59 -1.10
N ALA A 268 -15.21 13.15 -1.08
CA ALA A 268 -14.69 13.98 -2.16
C ALA A 268 -14.54 13.20 -3.49
N PHE A 269 -14.06 11.95 -3.44
CA PHE A 269 -13.91 11.10 -4.61
C PHE A 269 -15.25 10.75 -5.27
N ASP A 270 -16.29 10.51 -4.48
CA ASP A 270 -17.63 10.23 -4.98
C ASP A 270 -18.27 11.48 -5.63
N LEU A 271 -17.97 12.67 -5.10
CA LEU A 271 -18.45 13.96 -5.62
C LEU A 271 -17.78 14.45 -6.91
N LEU A 272 -16.71 13.80 -7.39
CA LEU A 272 -16.04 14.17 -8.64
C LEU A 272 -17.02 14.22 -9.82
N SER A 273 -16.98 15.33 -10.57
CA SER A 273 -17.74 15.49 -11.82
C SER A 273 -17.31 14.46 -12.87
N PRO A 274 -18.11 14.23 -13.94
CA PRO A 274 -17.73 13.31 -15.02
C PRO A 274 -16.37 13.63 -15.66
N SER A 275 -16.02 14.91 -15.79
CA SER A 275 -14.73 15.39 -16.29
C SER A 275 -13.58 15.10 -15.36
N GLU A 276 -13.74 15.32 -14.04
CA GLU A 276 -12.67 15.07 -13.07
C GLU A 276 -12.48 13.57 -12.83
N ARG A 277 -13.58 12.80 -12.83
CA ARG A 277 -13.55 11.34 -12.71
C ARG A 277 -12.79 10.69 -13.87
N ALA A 278 -12.81 11.29 -15.07
CA ALA A 278 -12.02 10.86 -16.22
C ALA A 278 -10.49 11.03 -16.03
N LEU A 279 -10.05 11.86 -15.09
CA LEU A 279 -8.63 12.02 -14.71
C LEU A 279 -8.14 10.92 -13.75
N THR A 280 -9.04 10.12 -13.17
CA THR A 280 -8.70 9.14 -12.12
C THR A 280 -8.15 7.82 -12.69
N ARG A 281 -7.24 7.18 -11.94
CA ARG A 281 -6.83 5.79 -12.16
C ARG A 281 -7.20 4.92 -10.96
N LYS A 282 -7.07 3.59 -11.09
CA LYS A 282 -7.37 2.64 -10.00
C LYS A 282 -6.62 2.92 -8.70
N CYS A 283 -5.42 3.49 -8.77
CA CYS A 283 -4.61 3.88 -7.60
C CYS A 283 -5.10 5.15 -6.89
N ASP A 284 -5.96 5.96 -7.50
CA ASP A 284 -6.49 7.21 -6.90
C ASP A 284 -7.73 6.97 -6.03
N ARG A 285 -8.26 5.73 -6.01
CA ARG A 285 -9.43 5.38 -5.20
C ARG A 285 -9.12 5.47 -3.70
N PRO A 286 -10.12 5.80 -2.86
CA PRO A 286 -10.01 5.65 -1.41
C PRO A 286 -9.64 4.21 -1.01
N PRO A 287 -9.05 4.01 0.17
CA PRO A 287 -8.87 2.67 0.72
C PRO A 287 -10.23 1.94 0.81
N SER A 288 -10.21 0.64 0.50
CA SER A 288 -11.37 -0.23 0.77
C SER A 288 -11.52 -0.45 2.27
N ASP A 289 -12.73 -0.82 2.70
CA ASP A 289 -13.01 -1.02 4.13
C ASP A 289 -12.09 -2.10 4.72
N HIS A 290 -11.87 -3.22 4.01
CA HIS A 290 -10.86 -4.21 4.37
C HIS A 290 -9.42 -3.66 4.52
N ALA A 291 -9.05 -2.61 3.77
CA ALA A 291 -7.73 -1.99 3.91
C ALA A 291 -7.67 -1.06 5.14
N VAL A 292 -8.79 -0.42 5.50
CA VAL A 292 -8.95 0.34 6.76
C VAL A 292 -8.91 -0.63 7.95
N ASP A 293 -9.71 -1.71 7.93
CA ASP A 293 -9.71 -2.77 8.94
C ASP A 293 -8.31 -3.36 9.14
N CYS A 294 -7.59 -3.64 8.05
CA CYS A 294 -6.23 -4.18 8.11
C CYS A 294 -5.20 -3.19 8.70
N ARG A 295 -5.43 -1.88 8.60
CA ARG A 295 -4.58 -0.85 9.23
C ARG A 295 -4.85 -0.76 10.73
N GLU A 296 -6.10 -0.94 11.15
CA GLU A 296 -6.48 -0.99 12.56
C GLU A 296 -5.99 -2.28 13.25
N ILE A 297 -6.25 -3.45 12.65
CA ILE A 297 -5.96 -4.76 13.25
C ILE A 297 -4.46 -5.09 13.27
N PHE A 298 -3.73 -4.83 12.18
CA PHE A 298 -2.32 -5.21 12.03
C PHE A 298 -1.37 -4.02 12.23
N GLY A 299 -1.89 -2.90 12.75
CA GLY A 299 -1.16 -1.66 12.93
C GLY A 299 -0.80 -0.94 11.62
N GLU A 300 -0.43 0.32 11.81
CA GLU A 300 0.01 1.18 10.72
C GLU A 300 1.27 0.65 10.05
N LEU A 301 1.38 0.94 8.76
CA LEU A 301 2.62 0.78 8.02
C LEU A 301 3.49 1.99 8.38
N ASP A 302 4.31 1.85 9.42
CA ASP A 302 5.26 2.88 9.90
C ASP A 302 6.06 3.45 8.72
N LEU A 303 5.79 4.71 8.37
CA LEU A 303 6.64 5.53 7.51
C LEU A 303 7.90 5.92 8.30
N TYR A 304 8.83 4.98 8.33
CA TYR A 304 10.18 5.08 8.92
C TYR A 304 10.24 5.19 10.45
N LYS A 305 11.32 4.62 11.02
CA LYS A 305 11.81 4.84 12.38
C LYS A 305 13.30 5.07 12.30
#